data_AF-A0A3G9K291-F1
#
_entry.id   AF-A0A3G9K291-F1
#
_cell.length_a   1.000
_cell.length_b   1.000
_cell.length_c   1.000
_cell.angle_alpha   90.00
_cell.angle_beta   90.00
_cell.angle_gamma   90.00
#
_symmetry.space_group_name_H-M   'P 1'
#
loop_
_entity.id
_entity.type
_entity.pdbx_description
1 polymer ?
#
loop_
_entity_poly.entity_id
_entity_poly.type
_entity_poly.pdbx_seq_one_letter_code
_entity_poly.pdbx_strand_id
1 'polypeptide(L)'
;MINISGGALTDIGEAEDWLIRAVEMCNERNILIVAAAGNDGCECLQVPAALPAVLAVGAVDARGHPLDFRELQRMIDPIITGKSSE
;
A
#
# COMPACT_ATOMS: atom_id res chain seq x y z
N MET A 1 10.53 -11.54 -1.74
CA MET A 1 9.37 -10.70 -1.38
C MET A 1 9.72 -9.94 -0.11
N ILE A 2 9.36 -8.66 -0.06
CA ILE A 2 9.56 -7.78 1.09
C ILE A 2 8.19 -7.35 1.59
N ASN A 3 7.88 -7.63 2.86
CA ASN A 3 6.65 -7.19 3.51
C ASN A 3 6.93 -5.93 4.34
N ILE A 4 6.12 -4.89 4.15
CA ILE A 4 6.19 -3.63 4.87
C ILE A 4 4.82 -3.34 5.48
N SER A 5 4.65 -3.73 6.76
CA SER A 5 3.40 -3.49 7.51
C SER A 5 3.37 -2.08 8.11
N GLY A 6 3.57 -1.06 7.27
CA GLY A 6 3.56 0.34 7.66
C GLY A 6 3.92 1.26 6.49
N GLY A 7 3.79 2.56 6.72
CA GLY A 7 4.09 3.58 5.73
C GLY A 7 4.07 4.98 6.33
N ALA A 8 4.36 5.97 5.50
CA ALA A 8 4.23 7.38 5.85
C ALA A 8 3.08 8.01 5.05
N LEU A 9 2.24 8.79 5.73
CA LEU A 9 1.18 9.57 5.11
C LEU A 9 1.77 10.65 4.22
N THR A 10 1.15 10.81 3.05
CA THR A 10 1.52 11.81 2.05
C THR A 10 0.25 12.36 1.41
N ASP A 11 0.25 13.65 1.07
CA ASP A 11 -0.92 14.31 0.52
C ASP A 11 -1.26 13.81 -0.89
N ILE A 12 -0.23 13.43 -1.68
CA ILE A 12 -0.40 13.02 -3.07
C ILE A 12 0.39 11.76 -3.48
N GLY A 13 0.99 11.03 -2.54
CA GLY A 13 1.76 9.81 -2.83
C GLY A 13 3.24 10.04 -3.17
N GLU A 14 3.76 11.24 -2.88
CA GLU A 14 5.18 11.56 -3.12
C GLU A 14 6.09 10.86 -2.12
N ALA A 15 7.12 10.20 -2.63
CA ALA A 15 8.17 9.60 -1.84
C ALA A 15 9.49 10.32 -2.12
N GLU A 16 10.37 10.31 -1.11
CA GLU A 16 11.76 10.72 -1.27
C GLU A 16 12.46 9.88 -2.35
N ASP A 17 13.38 10.50 -3.10
CA ASP A 17 14.09 9.89 -4.24
C ASP A 17 14.73 8.53 -3.91
N TRP A 18 15.24 8.38 -2.69
CA TRP A 18 15.89 7.15 -2.27
C TRP A 18 14.91 5.98 -2.11
N LEU A 19 13.67 6.27 -1.70
CA LEU A 19 12.62 5.25 -1.56
C LEU A 19 12.12 4.82 -2.94
N ILE A 20 11.95 5.77 -3.87
CA ILE A 20 11.61 5.49 -5.27
C ILE A 20 12.66 4.56 -5.89
N ARG A 21 13.94 4.90 -5.78
CA ARG A 21 15.04 4.07 -6.29
C ARG A 21 15.07 2.68 -5.67
N ALA A 22 14.78 2.57 -4.37
CA ALA A 22 14.72 1.28 -3.69
C ALA A 22 13.60 0.39 -4.26
N VAL A 23 12.43 0.97 -4.55
CA VAL A 23 11.31 0.27 -5.19
C VAL A 23 11.67 -0.15 -6.62
N GLU A 24 12.26 0.76 -7.41
CA GLU A 24 12.72 0.46 -8.78
C GLU A 24 13.72 -0.71 -8.80
N MET A 25 14.71 -0.68 -7.90
CA MET A 25 15.68 -1.77 -7.76
C MET A 25 15.04 -3.11 -7.40
N CYS A 26 13.98 -3.09 -6.58
CA CYS A 26 13.23 -4.31 -6.27
C CYS A 26 12.49 -4.83 -7.49
N ASN A 27 11.82 -3.95 -8.23
CA ASN A 27 11.10 -4.30 -9.46
C ASN A 27 12.04 -4.91 -10.51
N GLU A 28 13.18 -4.28 -10.79
CA GLU A 28 14.20 -4.77 -11.73
C GLU A 28 14.75 -6.16 -11.36
N ARG A 29 14.73 -6.49 -10.07
CA ARG A 29 15.23 -7.77 -9.52
C ARG A 29 14.12 -8.80 -9.32
N ASN A 30 12.91 -8.54 -9.80
CA ASN A 30 11.72 -9.39 -9.59
C ASN A 30 11.43 -9.64 -8.10
N ILE A 31 11.67 -8.65 -7.25
CA ILE A 31 11.34 -8.69 -5.83
C ILE A 31 10.02 -7.96 -5.63
N LEU A 32 8.96 -8.73 -5.34
CA LEU A 32 7.67 -8.17 -4.97
C LEU A 32 7.76 -7.47 -3.60
N ILE A 33 7.37 -6.21 -3.56
CA ILE A 33 7.10 -5.46 -2.32
C ILE A 33 5.60 -5.54 -2.05
N VAL A 34 5.23 -5.88 -0.82
CA VAL A 34 3.85 -5.87 -0.33
C VAL A 34 3.79 -4.89 0.83
N ALA A 35 2.91 -3.90 0.77
CA ALA A 35 2.84 -2.84 1.76
C ALA A 35 1.40 -2.53 2.21
N ALA A 36 1.24 -2.14 3.48
CA ALA A 36 -0.07 -1.75 4.01
C ALA A 36 -0.54 -0.41 3.39
N ALA A 37 -1.81 -0.35 2.96
CA ALA A 37 -2.40 0.86 2.38
C ALA A 37 -2.57 2.00 3.41
N GLY A 38 -2.70 1.64 4.69
CA GLY A 38 -3.03 2.55 5.78
C GLY A 38 -4.16 2.00 6.65
N ASN A 39 -4.44 2.68 7.75
CA ASN A 39 -5.64 2.47 8.58
C ASN A 39 -6.14 3.83 9.13
N ASP A 40 -5.85 4.91 8.41
CA ASP A 40 -6.06 6.28 8.87
C ASP A 40 -7.50 6.77 8.58
N GLY A 41 -8.23 6.06 7.72
CA GLY A 41 -9.64 6.34 7.42
C GLY A 41 -9.84 7.64 6.63
N CYS A 42 -8.81 8.06 5.89
CA CYS A 42 -8.80 9.27 5.07
C CYS A 42 -8.54 8.97 3.60
N GLU A 43 -8.80 9.96 2.72
CA GLU A 43 -8.42 9.89 1.30
C GLU A 43 -6.94 10.30 1.12
N CYS A 44 -6.06 9.64 1.88
CA CYS A 44 -4.63 9.91 1.88
C CYS A 44 -3.87 8.73 1.26
N LEU A 45 -2.64 8.97 0.81
CA LEU A 45 -1.78 7.92 0.27
C LEU A 45 -0.65 7.63 1.24
N GLN A 46 -0.40 6.35 1.53
CA GLN A 46 0.79 5.93 2.27
C GLN A 46 1.88 5.43 1.33
N VAL A 47 3.10 5.95 1.49
CA VAL A 47 4.29 5.38 0.85
C VAL A 47 4.95 4.36 1.78
N PRO A 48 5.41 3.21 1.27
CA PRO A 48 5.59 2.88 -0.15
C PRO A 48 4.36 2.28 -0.86
N ALA A 49 3.23 2.04 -0.19
CA ALA A 49 2.08 1.36 -0.79
C ALA A 49 1.50 2.09 -2.02
N ALA A 50 1.63 3.41 -2.10
CA ALA A 50 1.21 4.22 -3.23
C ALA A 50 2.20 4.27 -4.41
N LEU A 51 3.39 3.66 -4.27
CA LEU A 51 4.41 3.70 -5.31
C LEU A 51 4.17 2.62 -6.38
N PRO A 52 4.53 2.88 -7.65
CA PRO A 52 4.44 1.87 -8.71
C PRO A 52 5.22 0.59 -8.36
N ALA A 53 4.72 -0.56 -8.83
CA ALA A 53 5.32 -1.89 -8.60
C ALA A 53 5.32 -2.35 -7.12
N VAL A 54 4.59 -1.66 -6.25
CA VAL A 54 4.28 -2.10 -4.89
C VAL A 54 2.86 -2.63 -4.84
N LEU A 55 2.69 -3.83 -4.30
CA LEU A 55 1.38 -4.41 -4.05
C LEU A 55 0.82 -3.89 -2.73
N ALA A 56 -0.13 -2.97 -2.81
CA ALA A 56 -0.81 -2.49 -1.63
C ALA A 56 -1.79 -3.52 -1.05
N VAL A 57 -1.92 -3.52 0.27
CA VAL A 57 -2.81 -4.40 1.02
C VAL A 57 -3.69 -3.58 1.96
N GLY A 58 -5.00 -3.72 1.79
CA GLY A 58 -5.99 -3.12 2.68
C GLY A 58 -6.64 -4.14 3.62
N ALA A 59 -7.41 -3.64 4.58
CA ALA A 59 -8.12 -4.48 5.53
C ALA A 59 -9.60 -4.65 5.17
N VAL A 60 -10.14 -5.84 5.43
CA VAL A 60 -11.57 -6.17 5.32
C VAL A 60 -12.14 -6.70 6.65
N ASP A 61 -13.44 -6.48 6.84
CA ASP A 61 -14.22 -7.11 7.91
C ASP A 61 -14.33 -8.63 7.71
N ALA A 62 -14.89 -9.33 8.70
CA ALA A 62 -15.06 -10.78 8.64
C ALA A 62 -15.91 -11.27 7.46
N ARG A 63 -16.77 -10.39 6.91
CA ARG A 63 -17.65 -10.63 5.77
C ARG A 63 -16.98 -10.30 4.43
N GLY A 64 -15.75 -9.80 4.45
CA GLY A 64 -14.98 -9.44 3.26
C GLY A 64 -15.25 -8.04 2.74
N HIS A 65 -15.95 -7.18 3.50
CA HIS A 65 -16.12 -5.78 3.13
C HIS A 65 -14.91 -4.95 3.55
N PRO A 66 -14.37 -4.07 2.69
CA PRO A 66 -13.32 -3.14 3.08
C PRO A 66 -13.67 -2.37 4.35
N LEU A 67 -12.71 -2.26 5.28
CA LEU A 67 -12.89 -1.48 6.50
C LEU A 67 -12.95 0.03 6.20
N ASP A 68 -12.21 0.52 5.19
CA ASP A 68 -12.44 1.82 4.56
C ASP A 68 -12.20 1.72 3.05
N PHE A 69 -13.20 2.09 2.25
CA PHE A 69 -13.12 2.08 0.79
C PHE A 69 -12.26 3.22 0.22
N ARG A 70 -12.04 4.29 0.99
CA ARG A 70 -11.42 5.54 0.47
C ARG A 70 -9.91 5.43 0.34
N GLU A 71 -9.26 4.56 1.10
CA GLU A 71 -7.82 4.24 0.96
C GLU A 71 -7.54 3.36 -0.27
N LEU A 72 -8.56 2.66 -0.78
CA LEU A 72 -8.42 1.66 -1.84
C LEU A 72 -8.62 2.23 -3.26
N GLN A 73 -9.22 3.41 -3.38
CA GLN A 73 -9.78 3.88 -4.66
C GLN A 73 -8.75 4.54 -5.59
N ARG A 74 -7.56 4.91 -5.10
CA ARG A 74 -6.55 5.68 -5.85
C ARG A 74 -5.37 4.88 -6.42
N MET A 75 -5.26 3.59 -6.11
CA MET A 75 -4.11 2.78 -6.56
C MET A 75 -4.39 2.13 -7.92
N ILE A 76 -3.40 2.21 -8.81
CA ILE A 76 -3.48 1.74 -10.21
C ILE A 76 -3.35 0.20 -10.31
N ASP A 77 -2.84 -0.45 -9.26
CA ASP A 77 -2.69 -1.91 -9.14
C ASP A 77 -3.81 -2.55 -8.28
N PRO A 78 -4.17 -3.83 -8.51
CA PRO A 78 -5.18 -4.51 -7.72
C PRO A 78 -4.75 -4.64 -6.26
N ILE A 79 -5.55 -4.06 -5.35
CA ILE A 79 -5.33 -4.18 -3.92
C ILE A 79 -5.79 -5.55 -3.43
N ILE A 80 -4.92 -6.25 -2.71
CA ILE A 80 -5.29 -7.49 -2.02
C ILE A 80 -5.80 -7.13 -0.62
N THR A 81 -6.85 -7.80 -0.15
CA THR A 81 -7.43 -7.54 1.17
C THR A 81 -7.10 -8.62 2.18
N GLY A 82 -6.72 -8.22 3.40
CA GLY A 82 -6.50 -9.09 4.55
C GLY A 82 -7.63 -8.96 5.58
N LYS A 83 -8.03 -10.06 6.25
CA LYS A 83 -9.00 -10.00 7.34
C LYS A 83 -8.36 -9.39 8.59
N SER A 84 -9.00 -8.36 9.15
CA SER A 84 -8.69 -7.90 10.50
C SER A 84 -9.41 -8.78 11.52
N SER A 85 -8.67 -9.32 12.49
CA SER A 85 -9.23 -9.95 13.68
C SER A 85 -9.22 -8.93 14.81
N GLU A 86 -10.42 -8.55 15.30
CA GLU A 86 -10.55 -7.98 16.65
C GLU A 86 -10.14 -8.99 17.71
#